data_AF-B9ACM0-F1
#
_entry.id   AF-B9ACM0-F1
#
_cell.length_a   1.000
_cell.length_b   1.000
_cell.length_c   1.000
_cell.angle_alpha   90.00
_cell.angle_beta   90.00
_cell.angle_gamma   90.00
#
_symmetry.space_group_name_H-M   'P 1'
#
loop_
_entity.id
_entity.type
_entity.pdbx_description
1 polymer ?
#
loop_
_entity_poly.entity_id
_entity_poly.type
_entity_poly.pdbx_seq_one_letter_code
_entity_poly.pdbx_strand_id
1 'polypeptide(L)'
;MFKLAFDPYLRKETDWSYEKEWRILFNDEIFLRSALKIGEKYFLKLPKPSAIYLGKRIGSANKRKILDICKKREISLYQMEKDTSEAKLYEIEILKYSEKNFEDEMLWNLLKIRHINH
;
A
#
# COMPACT_ATOMS: atom_id res chain seq x y z
N MET A 1 31.03 -9.16 -8.91
CA MET A 1 29.81 -9.92 -9.27
C MET A 1 28.70 -9.67 -8.23
N PHE A 2 28.34 -8.40 -7.96
CA PHE A 2 27.27 -8.01 -7.00
C PHE A 2 26.01 -7.44 -7.70
N LYS A 3 26.08 -7.21 -9.01
CA LYS A 3 25.02 -6.56 -9.80
C LYS A 3 23.75 -7.41 -9.98
N LEU A 4 23.84 -8.72 -9.77
CA LEU A 4 22.74 -9.67 -10.05
C LEU A 4 21.76 -9.86 -8.89
N ALA A 5 22.21 -9.67 -7.63
CA ALA A 5 21.38 -10.01 -6.47
C ALA A 5 20.25 -8.99 -6.22
N PHE A 6 20.44 -7.73 -6.61
CA PHE A 6 19.46 -6.66 -6.36
C PHE A 6 18.63 -6.27 -7.58
N ASP A 7 18.97 -6.78 -8.76
CA ASP A 7 18.34 -6.37 -10.01
C ASP A 7 16.81 -6.57 -10.04
N PRO A 8 16.26 -7.69 -9.52
CA PRO A 8 14.80 -7.87 -9.45
C PRO A 8 14.10 -6.90 -8.49
N TYR A 9 14.82 -6.34 -7.51
CA TYR A 9 14.28 -5.37 -6.56
C TYR A 9 14.37 -3.93 -7.08
N LEU A 10 15.19 -3.68 -8.10
CA LEU A 10 15.43 -2.36 -8.65
C LEU A 10 14.83 -2.17 -10.04
N ARG A 11 14.54 -3.27 -10.74
CA ARG A 11 13.96 -3.27 -12.09
C ARG A 11 12.55 -3.80 -12.08
N LYS A 12 11.78 -3.30 -13.03
CA LYS A 12 10.42 -3.73 -13.28
C LYS A 12 10.37 -4.48 -14.61
N GLU A 13 9.60 -5.55 -14.66
CA GLU A 13 9.30 -6.25 -15.91
C GLU A 13 8.65 -5.30 -16.92
N THR A 14 9.04 -5.39 -18.19
CA THR A 14 8.59 -4.47 -19.24
C THR A 14 7.06 -4.46 -19.36
N ASP A 15 6.44 -5.64 -19.26
CA ASP A 15 4.99 -5.81 -19.37
C ASP A 15 4.21 -5.04 -18.30
N TRP A 16 4.81 -4.84 -17.11
CA TRP A 16 4.16 -4.17 -15.99
C TRP A 16 4.56 -2.70 -15.87
N SER A 17 5.44 -2.19 -16.75
CA SER A 17 6.02 -0.84 -16.65
C SER A 17 5.00 0.30 -16.51
N TYR A 18 3.74 0.07 -16.93
CA TYR A 18 2.64 1.03 -16.81
C TYR A 18 2.15 1.27 -15.36
N GLU A 19 2.33 0.32 -14.44
CA GLU A 19 1.87 0.53 -13.05
C GLU A 19 2.89 1.36 -12.25
N LYS A 20 2.37 2.37 -11.53
CA LYS A 20 3.16 3.14 -10.57
C LYS A 20 3.38 2.30 -9.30
N GLU A 21 4.53 1.65 -9.22
CA GLU A 21 4.92 0.85 -8.05
C GLU A 21 5.83 1.64 -7.12
N TRP A 22 5.56 1.56 -5.82
CA TRP A 22 6.47 2.03 -4.77
C TRP A 22 7.06 0.81 -4.05
N ARG A 23 8.39 0.76 -3.92
CA ARG A 23 9.10 -0.30 -3.19
C ARG A 23 9.60 0.28 -1.87
N ILE A 24 9.35 -0.43 -0.79
CA ILE A 24 9.88 -0.07 0.52
C ILE A 24 11.11 -0.95 0.78
N LEU A 25 12.29 -0.32 0.86
CA LEU A 25 13.56 -0.98 1.14
C LEU A 25 14.02 -0.58 2.54
N PHE A 26 14.19 -1.58 3.41
CA PHE A 26 14.74 -1.37 4.75
C PHE A 26 15.97 -2.26 4.95
N ASN A 27 16.93 -1.78 5.72
CA ASN A 27 17.88 -2.65 6.40
C ASN A 27 17.38 -2.94 7.82
N ASP A 28 17.97 -3.94 8.48
CA ASP A 28 17.55 -4.37 9.83
C ASP A 28 17.59 -3.21 10.83
N GLU A 29 18.57 -2.31 10.71
CA GLU A 29 18.72 -1.16 11.61
C GLU A 29 17.58 -0.14 11.46
N ILE A 30 17.20 0.20 10.22
CA ILE A 30 16.09 1.13 9.95
C ILE A 30 14.76 0.46 10.32
N PHE A 31 14.58 -0.83 10.02
CA PHE A 31 13.36 -1.56 10.39
C PHE A 31 13.15 -1.57 11.91
N LEU A 32 14.19 -1.90 12.68
CA LEU A 32 14.11 -1.95 14.15
C LEU A 32 13.89 -0.57 14.79
N ARG A 33 14.40 0.51 14.20
CA ARG A 33 14.17 1.89 14.68
C ARG A 33 12.76 2.41 14.34
N SER A 34 12.15 1.92 13.26
CA SER A 34 10.87 2.40 12.75
C SER A 34 9.67 1.53 13.19
N ALA A 35 9.94 0.30 13.62
CA ALA A 35 8.92 -0.67 13.98
C ALA A 35 8.57 -0.59 15.48
N LEU A 36 7.27 -0.66 15.76
CA LEU A 36 6.75 -0.83 17.11
C LEU A 36 6.86 -2.31 17.51
N LYS A 37 7.57 -2.60 18.60
CA LYS A 37 7.62 -3.95 19.18
C LYS A 37 6.45 -4.14 20.14
N ILE A 38 5.59 -5.11 19.85
CA ILE A 38 4.46 -5.50 20.72
C ILE A 38 4.60 -7.00 21.00
N GLY A 39 5.01 -7.35 22.22
CA GLY A 39 5.41 -8.70 22.59
C GLY A 39 6.63 -9.16 21.76
N GLU A 40 6.48 -10.29 21.06
CA GLU A 40 7.52 -10.85 20.18
C GLU A 40 7.39 -10.41 18.72
N LYS A 41 6.45 -9.52 18.39
CA LYS A 41 6.16 -9.09 17.02
C LYS A 41 6.56 -7.64 16.77
N TYR A 42 6.99 -7.38 15.54
CA TYR A 42 7.32 -6.03 15.05
C TYR A 42 6.24 -5.54 14.10
N PHE A 43 5.78 -4.31 14.31
CA PHE A 43 4.72 -3.67 13.53
C PHE A 43 5.20 -2.36 12.95
N LEU A 44 5.08 -2.20 11.63
CA LEU A 44 5.32 -0.92 10.99
C LEU A 44 4.04 -0.08 11.05
N LYS A 45 4.12 1.13 11.61
CA LYS A 45 3.00 2.07 11.60
C LYS A 45 2.89 2.68 10.22
N LEU A 46 1.96 2.19 9.41
CA LEU A 46 1.64 2.75 8.11
C LEU A 46 0.50 3.77 8.22
N PRO A 47 0.49 4.81 7.37
CA PRO A 47 -0.66 5.70 7.25
C PRO A 47 -1.91 4.94 6.80
N LYS A 48 -3.08 5.52 7.04
CA LYS A 48 -4.33 4.98 6.52
C LYS A 48 -4.25 4.95 4.98
N PRO A 49 -4.56 3.83 4.32
CA PRO A 49 -4.57 3.80 2.86
C PRO A 49 -5.70 4.68 2.32
N SER A 50 -5.43 5.39 1.22
CA SER A 50 -6.45 6.16 0.49
C SER A 50 -7.42 5.25 -0.26
N ALA A 51 -6.92 4.11 -0.74
CA ALA A 51 -7.68 3.16 -1.54
C ALA A 51 -7.27 1.70 -1.31
N ILE A 52 -8.19 0.77 -1.58
CA ILE A 52 -7.96 -0.66 -1.67
C ILE A 52 -8.37 -1.14 -3.07
N TYR A 53 -7.52 -1.94 -3.70
CA TYR A 53 -7.75 -2.54 -5.02
C TYR A 53 -7.95 -4.05 -4.85
N LEU A 54 -9.17 -4.51 -5.13
CA LEU A 54 -9.52 -5.92 -5.03
C LEU A 54 -9.01 -6.67 -6.25
N GLY A 55 -8.37 -7.82 -6.02
CA GLY A 55 -8.01 -8.71 -7.12
C GLY A 55 -9.23 -9.23 -7.88
N LYS A 56 -9.08 -9.48 -9.17
CA LYS A 56 -10.15 -9.97 -10.08
C LYS A 56 -10.91 -11.19 -9.56
N ARG A 57 -10.20 -12.13 -8.92
CA ARG A 57 -10.75 -13.42 -8.47
C ARG A 57 -11.17 -13.45 -6.99
N ILE A 58 -11.40 -12.30 -6.37
CA ILE A 58 -11.80 -12.26 -4.96
C ILE A 58 -13.16 -12.96 -4.74
N GLY A 59 -13.25 -13.82 -3.72
CA GLY A 59 -14.51 -14.45 -3.33
C GLY A 59 -15.52 -13.44 -2.76
N SER A 60 -16.81 -13.65 -3.04
CA SER A 60 -17.90 -12.74 -2.66
C SER A 60 -17.98 -12.46 -1.16
N ALA A 61 -17.73 -13.48 -0.32
CA ALA A 61 -17.72 -13.33 1.14
C ALA A 61 -16.61 -12.38 1.62
N ASN A 62 -15.41 -12.47 1.04
CA ASN A 62 -14.30 -11.59 1.38
C ASN A 62 -14.50 -10.18 0.82
N LYS A 63 -15.02 -10.07 -0.41
CA LYS A 63 -15.38 -8.79 -1.02
C LYS A 63 -16.35 -8.00 -0.15
N ARG A 64 -17.39 -8.64 0.38
CA ARG A 64 -18.35 -8.01 1.30
C ARG A 64 -17.69 -7.54 2.60
N LYS A 65 -16.89 -8.39 3.24
CA LYS A 65 -16.16 -8.02 4.47
C LYS A 65 -15.27 -6.80 4.24
N ILE A 66 -14.55 -6.74 3.12
CA ILE A 66 -13.68 -5.61 2.80
C ILE A 66 -14.51 -4.35 2.52
N LEU A 67 -15.60 -4.48 1.76
CA LEU A 67 -16.52 -3.35 1.52
C LEU A 67 -17.02 -2.73 2.83
N ASP A 68 -17.41 -3.55 3.80
CA ASP A 68 -17.88 -3.05 5.10
C ASP A 68 -16.77 -2.32 5.87
N ILE A 69 -15.53 -2.81 5.80
CA ILE A 69 -14.35 -2.15 6.41
C ILE A 69 -14.09 -0.81 5.71
N CYS A 70 -14.09 -0.79 4.38
CA CYS A 70 -13.87 0.41 3.57
C CYS A 70 -14.91 1.49 3.85
N LYS A 71 -16.18 1.11 3.97
CA LYS A 71 -17.28 2.03 4.34
C LYS A 71 -17.07 2.63 5.72
N LYS A 72 -16.80 1.78 6.73
CA LYS A 72 -16.61 2.20 8.11
C LYS A 72 -15.40 3.11 8.30
N ARG A 73 -14.38 2.93 7.47
CA ARG A 73 -13.11 3.65 7.59
C ARG A 73 -12.96 4.76 6.57
N GLU A 74 -13.92 4.98 5.68
CA GLU A 74 -13.83 5.94 4.57
C GLU A 74 -12.57 5.72 3.73
N ILE A 75 -12.42 4.51 3.19
CA ILE A 75 -11.32 4.12 2.31
C ILE A 75 -11.93 3.80 0.95
N SER A 76 -11.40 4.40 -0.13
CA SER A 76 -11.89 4.13 -1.48
C SER A 76 -11.66 2.66 -1.85
N LEU A 77 -12.54 2.09 -2.66
CA LEU A 77 -12.50 0.68 -3.03
C LEU A 77 -12.69 0.52 -4.52
N TYR A 78 -11.80 -0.25 -5.13
CA TYR A 78 -11.77 -0.52 -6.56
C TYR A 78 -11.71 -2.04 -6.81
N GLN A 79 -12.27 -2.48 -7.93
CA GLN A 79 -12.14 -3.83 -8.45
C GLN A 79 -11.14 -3.82 -9.60
N MET A 80 -10.07 -4.62 -9.50
CA MET A 80 -9.20 -4.85 -10.63
C MET A 80 -9.87 -5.80 -11.61
N GLU A 81 -9.88 -5.41 -12.87
CA GLU A 81 -10.25 -6.23 -14.02
C GLU A 81 -9.06 -6.40 -14.95
N LYS A 82 -9.12 -7.42 -15.79
CA LYS A 82 -8.12 -7.69 -16.82
C LYS A 82 -8.70 -7.34 -18.17
N ASP A 83 -7.99 -6.52 -18.94
CA ASP A 83 -8.27 -6.39 -20.35
C ASP A 83 -8.09 -7.77 -21.02
N THR A 84 -9.05 -8.16 -21.84
CA THR A 84 -9.01 -9.46 -22.53
C THR A 84 -8.24 -9.37 -23.84
N SER A 85 -8.02 -8.16 -24.35
CA SER A 85 -7.31 -7.87 -25.59
C SER A 85 -5.83 -7.53 -25.37
N GLU A 86 -5.49 -6.99 -24.21
CA GLU A 86 -4.11 -6.62 -23.84
C GLU A 86 -3.72 -7.22 -22.48
N ALA A 87 -2.42 -7.43 -22.24
CA ALA A 87 -1.91 -7.87 -20.94
C ALA A 87 -1.93 -6.74 -19.89
N LYS A 88 -3.06 -6.04 -19.76
CA LYS A 88 -3.23 -4.88 -18.86
C LYS A 88 -4.33 -5.12 -17.85
N LEU A 89 -4.15 -4.55 -16.66
CA LEU A 89 -5.20 -4.44 -15.65
C LEU A 89 -5.73 -3.01 -15.62
N TYR A 90 -7.02 -2.88 -15.33
CA TYR A 90 -7.66 -1.59 -15.06
C TYR A 90 -8.57 -1.70 -13.84
N GLU A 91 -8.76 -0.58 -13.15
CA GLU A 91 -9.61 -0.50 -11.98
C GLU A 91 -11.04 -0.05 -12.32
N ILE A 92 -12.01 -0.64 -11.65
CA ILE A 92 -13.41 -0.22 -11.65
C ILE A 92 -13.74 0.31 -10.27
N GLU A 93 -14.26 1.53 -10.20
CA GLU A 93 -14.68 2.15 -8.95
C GLU A 93 -15.89 1.42 -8.36
N ILE A 94 -15.78 1.00 -7.10
CA ILE A 94 -16.91 0.51 -6.29
C ILE A 94 -17.38 1.61 -5.34
N LEU A 95 -16.44 2.34 -4.75
CA LEU A 95 -16.69 3.36 -3.74
C LEU A 95 -15.53 4.35 -3.75
N LYS A 96 -15.84 5.65 -3.81
CA LYS A 96 -14.82 6.71 -3.77
C LYS A 96 -15.12 7.71 -2.68
N TYR A 97 -14.10 7.99 -1.88
CA TYR A 97 -14.06 9.07 -0.91
C TYR A 97 -13.11 10.16 -1.42
N SER A 98 -13.26 11.38 -0.91
CA SER A 98 -12.32 12.45 -1.23
C SER A 98 -10.91 12.09 -0.74
N GLU A 99 -9.92 12.28 -1.60
CA GLU A 99 -8.54 12.11 -1.22
C GLU A 99 -8.16 13.24 -0.25
N LYS A 100 -7.79 12.88 0.98
CA LYS A 100 -7.00 13.77 1.82
C LYS A 100 -5.54 13.61 1.37
N ASN A 101 -4.86 14.74 1.17
CA ASN A 101 -3.46 14.74 0.74
C ASN A 101 -2.60 13.89 1.67
N PHE A 102 -1.96 12.87 1.11
CA PHE A 102 -1.09 11.94 1.83
C PHE A 102 0.13 12.64 2.46
N GLU A 103 0.68 13.63 1.77
CA GLU A 103 1.82 14.41 2.24
C GLU A 103 1.49 15.19 3.51
N ASP A 104 0.29 15.74 3.61
CA ASP A 104 -0.17 16.47 4.78
C ASP A 104 -0.18 15.52 5.99
N GLU A 105 -0.85 14.37 5.93
CA GLU A 105 -0.91 13.45 7.07
C GLU A 105 0.45 12.84 7.45
N MET A 106 1.31 12.53 6.48
CA MET A 106 2.62 11.94 6.76
C MET A 106 3.57 12.94 7.44
N LEU A 107 3.67 14.17 6.92
CA LEU A 107 4.51 15.22 7.52
C LEU A 107 4.00 15.60 8.91
N TRP A 108 2.68 15.75 9.09
CA TRP A 108 2.09 16.03 10.40
C TRP A 108 2.38 14.93 11.43
N ASN A 109 2.33 13.66 11.04
CA ASN A 109 2.62 12.54 11.94
C ASN A 109 4.12 12.41 12.27
N LEU A 110 5.00 12.67 11.31
CA LEU A 110 6.46 12.66 11.53
C LEU A 110 6.90 13.83 12.44
N LEU A 111 6.29 15.01 12.28
CA LEU A 111 6.56 16.17 13.15
C LEU A 111 6.06 15.94 14.58
N LYS A 112 4.89 15.30 14.78
CA LYS A 112 4.39 14.95 16.12
C LYS A 112 5.32 13.98 16.87
N ILE A 113 5.93 13.02 16.18
CA ILE A 113 6.87 12.08 16.80
C ILE A 113 8.13 12.81 17.31
N ARG A 114 8.54 13.91 16.67
CA ARG A 114 9.70 14.71 17.12
C ARG A 114 9.40 15.57 18.34
N HIS A 115 8.16 16.05 18.51
CA HIS A 115 7.79 16.92 19.63
C HIS A 115 7.45 16.19 20.95
N ILE A 116 7.28 14.86 20.93
CA ILE A 116 7.00 14.08 22.14
C ILE A 116 8.29 13.65 22.86
N ASN A 117 9.46 13.87 22.25
CA ASN A 117 10.78 13.49 22.79
C ASN A 117 11.55 14.68 23.43
N HIS A 118 10.87 15.70 23.95
CA HIS A 118 11.48 16.79 24.72
C HIS A 118 10.80 16.99 26.07
#